data_AF-A0A8T3L1X3-F1
#
_entry.id   AF-A0A8T3L1X3-F1
#
_cell.length_a   1.000
_cell.length_b   1.000
_cell.length_c   1.000
_cell.angle_alpha   90.00
_cell.angle_beta   90.00
_cell.angle_gamma   90.00
#
_symmetry.space_group_name_H-M   'P 1'
#
loop_
_entity.id
_entity.type
_entity.pdbx_description
1 polymer ?
#
loop_
_entity_poly.entity_id
_entity_poly.type
_entity_poly.pdbx_seq_one_letter_code
_entity_poly.pdbx_strand_id
1 'polypeptide(L)'
;MKAFDITLDDVAGALAAIGEVDRETWVSLAMAIKSEFGAAGYLVWDQWSQGWGGYKAADAKSTWRSIRQGGGVGIGTLIHEARAAGFEFQPGELTKEEKKARKAAVDKRRRELESVAEKDEEERRAWHERVTALSEELDRLLSGMGASPYLDRKRVRGFGLSYLESALLIITHIEEGRIELVTERAKISRFFDANKAGQVDRAATSFKYMKRGTTGVPMRDAAGKIWGWQFIYPGKKKTFLKFSKKQGLFHLIKPAGEAASKQRSAIAGHLISPEPEVIAVAEGYATAASIHQATGWPVAVAFDAGNIASVAQALKGVYPGSRIVICGDDDRETKGNPGRTKATEAARKVGGVAVFPDFSEVEQGAVT
;
A
#
# COMPACT_ATOMS: atom_id res chain seq x y z
N MET A 1 21.86 -35.24 13.51
CA MET A 1 23.04 -34.38 13.73
C MET A 1 22.85 -33.64 15.04
N LYS A 2 23.87 -33.58 15.92
CA LYS A 2 23.81 -32.79 17.16
C LYS A 2 23.44 -31.35 16.79
N ALA A 3 22.40 -30.81 17.43
CA ALA A 3 22.04 -29.40 17.31
C ALA A 3 23.15 -28.58 17.98
N PHE A 4 24.01 -27.98 17.16
CA PHE A 4 25.01 -27.02 17.63
C PHE A 4 24.34 -25.64 17.71
N ASP A 5 24.66 -24.88 18.75
CA ASP A 5 24.01 -23.62 19.10
C ASP A 5 24.66 -22.47 18.30
N ILE A 6 24.13 -22.15 17.12
CA ILE A 6 24.70 -21.13 16.22
C ILE A 6 24.56 -19.72 16.84
N THR A 7 25.61 -18.91 16.70
CA THR A 7 25.62 -17.50 17.14
C THR A 7 25.35 -16.52 16.01
N LEU A 8 24.98 -15.28 16.34
CA LEU A 8 24.86 -14.23 15.33
C LEU A 8 26.23 -13.88 14.71
N ASP A 9 27.33 -14.10 15.45
CA ASP A 9 28.69 -13.97 14.93
C ASP A 9 29.02 -15.12 13.95
N ASP A 10 28.58 -16.34 14.25
CA ASP A 10 28.66 -17.46 13.31
C ASP A 10 27.84 -17.19 12.05
N VAL A 11 26.65 -16.58 12.18
CA VAL A 11 25.83 -16.16 11.04
C VAL A 11 26.57 -15.10 10.22
N ALA A 12 27.18 -14.11 10.87
CA ALA A 12 27.95 -13.08 10.19
C ALA A 12 29.14 -13.66 9.41
N GLY A 13 29.90 -14.57 10.04
CA GLY A 13 31.00 -15.29 9.40
C GLY A 13 30.52 -16.18 8.25
N ALA A 14 29.43 -16.91 8.45
CA ALA A 14 28.83 -17.77 7.43
C ALA A 14 28.36 -16.98 6.21
N LEU A 15 27.66 -15.87 6.41
CA LEU A 15 27.22 -14.99 5.32
C LEU A 15 28.41 -14.37 4.57
N ALA A 16 29.43 -13.92 5.30
CA ALA A 16 30.64 -13.38 4.69
C ALA A 16 31.35 -14.42 3.78
N ALA A 17 31.38 -15.69 4.18
CA ALA A 17 31.94 -16.77 3.38
C ALA A 17 31.11 -17.11 2.13
N ILE A 18 29.78 -17.02 2.20
CA ILE A 18 28.86 -17.30 1.08
C ILE A 18 29.04 -16.29 -0.07
N GLY A 19 29.35 -15.02 0.22
CA GLY A 19 29.60 -14.01 -0.82
C GLY A 19 28.34 -13.55 -1.57
N GLU A 20 28.42 -13.33 -2.89
CA GLU A 20 27.30 -12.87 -3.72
C GLU A 20 26.41 -14.05 -4.16
N VAL A 21 25.10 -13.89 -4.04
CA VAL A 21 24.10 -14.92 -4.36
C VAL A 21 22.98 -14.38 -5.24
N ASP A 22 22.14 -15.24 -5.81
CA ASP A 22 20.92 -14.80 -6.49
C ASP A 22 19.84 -14.31 -5.49
N ARG A 23 18.78 -13.69 -6.02
CA ARG A 23 17.68 -13.14 -5.20
C ARG A 23 16.95 -14.22 -4.40
N GLU A 24 16.80 -15.42 -4.96
CA GLU A 24 16.05 -16.50 -4.32
C GLU A 24 16.79 -17.01 -3.08
N THR A 25 18.09 -17.23 -3.22
CA THR A 25 19.02 -17.59 -2.16
C THR A 25 19.14 -16.47 -1.13
N TRP A 26 19.20 -15.22 -1.56
CA TRP A 26 19.21 -14.06 -0.66
C TRP A 26 17.97 -14.02 0.26
N VAL A 27 16.78 -14.32 -0.28
CA VAL A 27 15.54 -14.44 0.51
C VAL A 27 15.55 -15.69 1.39
N SER A 28 16.00 -16.84 0.90
CA SER A 28 16.02 -18.09 1.67
C SER A 28 16.95 -18.00 2.89
N LEU A 29 18.09 -17.32 2.76
CA LEU A 29 19.00 -17.01 3.88
C LEU A 29 18.34 -16.09 4.90
N ALA A 30 17.59 -15.08 4.46
CA ALA A 30 16.79 -14.23 5.34
C ALA A 30 15.76 -15.04 6.14
N MET A 31 15.09 -16.00 5.48
CA MET A 31 14.13 -16.91 6.12
C MET A 31 14.79 -17.80 7.14
N ALA A 32 15.93 -18.41 6.78
CA ALA A 32 16.70 -19.28 7.66
C ALA A 32 17.14 -18.54 8.93
N ILE A 33 17.69 -17.34 8.78
CA ILE A 33 18.13 -16.51 9.91
C ILE A 33 16.95 -16.07 10.77
N LYS A 34 15.85 -15.61 10.15
CA LYS A 34 14.66 -15.18 10.89
C LYS A 34 13.96 -16.33 11.61
N SER A 35 14.05 -17.56 11.08
CA SER A 35 13.51 -18.75 11.73
C SER A 35 14.14 -18.99 13.11
N GLU A 36 15.46 -18.83 13.20
CA GLU A 36 16.27 -19.08 14.41
C GLU A 36 16.33 -17.86 15.34
N PHE A 37 16.66 -16.68 14.80
CA PHE A 37 16.96 -15.49 15.58
C PHE A 37 15.81 -14.48 15.61
N GLY A 38 14.69 -14.77 14.96
CA GLY A 38 13.56 -13.85 14.85
C GLY A 38 14.01 -12.50 14.30
N ALA A 39 13.51 -11.41 14.86
CA ALA A 39 13.90 -10.07 14.44
C ALA A 39 15.37 -9.70 14.74
N ALA A 40 16.04 -10.39 15.69
CA ALA A 40 17.43 -10.08 16.05
C ALA A 40 18.42 -10.36 14.90
N GLY A 41 18.09 -11.31 14.03
CA GLY A 41 18.92 -11.65 12.86
C GLY A 41 18.88 -10.63 11.72
N TYR A 42 17.98 -9.63 11.77
CA TYR A 42 17.83 -8.66 10.70
C TYR A 42 19.12 -7.87 10.47
N LEU A 43 19.77 -7.41 11.54
CA LEU A 43 20.95 -6.55 11.43
C LEU A 43 22.11 -7.25 10.72
N VAL A 44 22.39 -8.50 11.09
CA VAL A 44 23.48 -9.29 10.49
C VAL A 44 23.19 -9.59 9.03
N TRP A 45 21.97 -10.00 8.71
CA TRP A 45 21.57 -10.25 7.32
C TRP A 45 21.56 -8.97 6.48
N ASP A 46 21.05 -7.85 7.01
CA ASP A 46 20.99 -6.56 6.30
C ASP A 46 22.40 -6.00 6.05
N GLN A 47 23.31 -6.10 7.02
CA GLN A 47 24.69 -5.67 6.88
C GLN A 47 25.42 -6.43 5.77
N TRP A 48 25.29 -7.76 5.72
CA TRP A 48 25.81 -8.56 4.60
C TRP A 48 25.11 -8.20 3.28
N SER A 49 23.80 -8.03 3.31
CA SER A 49 22.99 -7.69 2.14
C SER A 49 23.40 -6.38 1.48
N GLN A 50 23.96 -5.42 2.22
CA GLN A 50 24.44 -4.15 1.68
C GLN A 50 25.56 -4.32 0.64
N GLY A 51 26.31 -5.43 0.69
CA GLY A 51 27.33 -5.76 -0.31
C GLY A 51 26.77 -6.40 -1.59
N TRP A 52 25.47 -6.72 -1.64
CA TRP A 52 24.83 -7.38 -2.76
C TRP A 52 24.47 -6.41 -3.89
N GLY A 53 24.80 -6.73 -5.16
CA GLY A 53 24.63 -5.82 -6.29
C GLY A 53 23.19 -5.35 -6.56
N GLY A 54 22.18 -6.08 -6.05
CA GLY A 54 20.77 -5.73 -6.14
C GLY A 54 20.18 -5.03 -4.90
N TYR A 55 20.99 -4.66 -3.91
CA TYR A 55 20.51 -4.20 -2.61
C TYR A 55 19.78 -2.85 -2.66
N LYS A 56 18.62 -2.80 -1.98
CA LYS A 56 17.90 -1.57 -1.66
C LYS A 56 17.37 -1.67 -0.24
N ALA A 57 17.71 -0.70 0.62
CA ALA A 57 17.33 -0.71 2.03
C ALA A 57 15.81 -0.82 2.27
N ALA A 58 15.00 -0.20 1.39
CA ALA A 58 13.54 -0.32 1.47
C ALA A 58 13.05 -1.75 1.13
N ASP A 59 13.66 -2.39 0.14
CA ASP A 59 13.31 -3.74 -0.29
C ASP A 59 13.76 -4.79 0.74
N ALA A 60 14.92 -4.60 1.38
CA ALA A 60 15.41 -5.43 2.47
C ALA A 60 14.46 -5.41 3.68
N LYS A 61 14.04 -4.21 4.12
CA LYS A 61 13.05 -4.05 5.20
C LYS A 61 11.71 -4.70 4.83
N SER A 62 11.24 -4.50 3.61
CA SER A 62 9.97 -5.06 3.13
C SER A 62 10.02 -6.60 3.08
N THR A 63 11.09 -7.15 2.51
CA THR A 63 11.34 -8.60 2.41
C THR A 63 11.42 -9.21 3.81
N TRP A 64 12.21 -8.62 4.70
CA TRP A 64 12.32 -9.12 6.07
C TRP A 64 10.96 -9.14 6.78
N ARG A 65 10.13 -8.10 6.61
CA ARG A 65 8.80 -8.01 7.21
C ARG A 65 7.82 -9.05 6.66
N SER A 66 7.92 -9.43 5.39
CA SER A 66 7.00 -10.39 4.76
C SER A 66 7.25 -11.85 5.19
N ILE A 67 8.46 -12.17 5.64
CA ILE A 67 8.82 -13.52 6.10
C ILE A 67 8.12 -13.83 7.42
N ARG A 68 7.41 -14.97 7.47
CA ARG A 68 6.83 -15.51 8.71
C ARG A 68 7.87 -16.34 9.46
N GLN A 69 7.96 -16.18 10.78
CA GLN A 69 8.82 -17.03 11.61
C GLN A 69 8.22 -18.44 11.69
N GLY A 70 9.04 -19.48 11.53
CA GLY A 70 8.59 -20.88 11.53
C GLY A 70 8.03 -21.37 10.18
N GLY A 71 8.38 -20.74 9.06
CA GLY A 71 8.16 -21.32 7.74
C GLY A 71 9.01 -22.59 7.51
N GLY A 72 8.73 -23.34 6.44
CA GLY A 72 9.43 -24.60 6.13
C GLY A 72 10.94 -24.48 5.86
N VAL A 73 11.51 -23.27 5.90
CA VAL A 73 12.94 -22.99 5.72
C VAL A 73 13.54 -22.65 7.08
N GLY A 74 14.38 -23.55 7.61
CA GLY A 74 15.08 -23.40 8.90
C GLY A 74 16.54 -23.00 8.75
N ILE A 75 17.22 -22.78 9.89
CA ILE A 75 18.64 -22.41 9.96
C ILE A 75 19.58 -23.38 9.23
N GLY A 76 19.14 -24.64 9.04
CA GLY A 76 19.87 -25.64 8.26
C GLY A 76 20.20 -25.19 6.83
N THR A 77 19.40 -24.30 6.24
CA THR A 77 19.65 -23.73 4.91
C THR A 77 20.92 -22.87 4.91
N LEU A 78 21.07 -21.98 5.90
CA LEU A 78 22.28 -21.18 6.06
C LEU A 78 23.51 -22.08 6.29
N ILE A 79 23.36 -23.12 7.12
CA ILE A 79 24.45 -24.07 7.40
C ILE A 79 24.89 -24.80 6.12
N HIS A 80 23.94 -25.21 5.30
CA HIS A 80 24.21 -25.88 4.03
C HIS A 80 25.00 -24.98 3.08
N GLU A 81 24.50 -23.76 2.84
CA GLU A 81 25.15 -22.78 1.96
C GLU A 81 26.55 -22.39 2.48
N ALA A 82 26.68 -22.17 3.79
CA ALA A 82 27.96 -21.81 4.39
C ALA A 82 28.99 -22.94 4.27
N ARG A 83 28.58 -24.19 4.46
CA ARG A 83 29.47 -25.36 4.27
C ARG A 83 29.85 -25.55 2.80
N ALA A 84 28.93 -25.31 1.86
CA ALA A 84 29.23 -25.34 0.43
C ALA A 84 30.27 -24.27 0.06
N ALA A 85 30.26 -23.13 0.76
CA ALA A 85 31.27 -22.08 0.65
C ALA A 85 32.55 -22.31 1.49
N GLY A 86 32.70 -23.48 2.13
CA GLY A 86 33.89 -23.85 2.90
C GLY A 86 33.96 -23.30 4.33
N PHE A 87 32.86 -22.76 4.87
CA PHE A 87 32.80 -22.26 6.24
C PHE A 87 32.61 -23.41 7.24
N GLU A 88 33.54 -23.52 8.21
CA GLU A 88 33.42 -24.44 9.33
C GLU A 88 32.88 -23.71 10.57
N PHE A 89 31.72 -24.16 11.04
CA PHE A 89 31.18 -23.69 12.32
C PHE A 89 32.01 -24.27 13.47
N GLN A 90 32.53 -23.39 14.35
CA GLN A 90 33.20 -23.78 15.59
C GLN A 90 32.28 -23.58 16.79
N PRO A 91 31.51 -24.60 17.19
CA PRO A 91 30.63 -24.49 18.35
C PRO A 91 31.47 -24.42 19.62
N GLY A 92 31.67 -23.22 20.15
CA GLY A 92 32.10 -23.07 21.54
C GLY A 92 31.07 -23.70 22.47
N GLU A 93 31.50 -24.55 23.41
CA GLU A 93 30.61 -25.11 24.42
C GLU A 93 30.18 -23.99 25.38
N LEU A 94 29.02 -23.38 25.13
CA LEU A 94 28.40 -22.45 26.06
C LEU A 94 27.93 -23.19 27.32
N THR A 95 28.28 -22.64 28.48
CA THR A 95 27.80 -23.10 29.79
C THR A 95 26.28 -22.97 29.90
N LYS A 96 25.66 -23.67 30.86
CA LYS A 96 24.19 -23.60 31.07
C LYS A 96 23.74 -22.19 31.44
N GLU A 97 24.57 -21.48 32.18
CA GLU A 97 24.38 -20.11 32.66
C GLU A 97 24.39 -19.13 31.49
N GLU A 98 25.35 -19.25 30.57
CA GLU A 98 25.43 -18.42 29.34
C GLU A 98 24.23 -18.67 28.42
N LYS A 99 23.82 -19.93 28.25
CA LYS A 99 22.61 -20.29 27.49
C LYS A 99 21.35 -19.68 28.09
N LYS A 100 21.21 -19.72 29.43
CA LYS A 100 20.07 -19.12 30.14
C LYS A 100 20.07 -17.59 30.01
N ALA A 101 21.21 -16.94 30.18
CA ALA A 101 21.35 -15.49 30.06
C ALA A 101 21.04 -15.01 28.63
N ARG A 102 21.51 -15.74 27.62
CA ARG A 102 21.28 -15.42 26.20
C ARG A 102 19.82 -15.62 25.79
N LYS A 103 19.17 -16.70 26.22
CA LYS A 103 17.73 -16.90 26.02
C LYS A 103 16.93 -15.75 26.65
N ALA A 104 17.27 -15.36 27.87
CA ALA A 104 16.63 -14.23 28.54
C ALA A 104 16.84 -12.90 27.79
N ALA A 105 18.02 -12.65 27.22
CA ALA A 105 18.30 -11.47 26.42
C ALA A 105 17.50 -11.43 25.10
N VAL A 106 17.39 -12.57 24.40
CA VAL A 106 16.55 -12.70 23.18
C VAL A 106 15.07 -12.50 23.50
N ASP A 107 14.56 -13.12 24.57
CA ASP A 107 13.17 -12.95 25.00
C ASP A 107 12.88 -11.51 25.42
N LYS A 108 13.81 -10.84 26.10
CA LYS A 108 13.70 -9.40 26.42
C LYS A 108 13.64 -8.56 25.14
N ARG A 109 14.55 -8.79 24.19
CA ARG A 109 14.59 -8.04 22.92
C ARG A 109 13.35 -8.27 22.07
N ARG A 110 12.81 -9.50 22.06
CA ARG A 110 11.55 -9.83 21.41
C ARG A 110 10.40 -9.01 22.00
N ARG A 111 10.24 -9.02 23.32
CA ARG A 111 9.19 -8.25 24.02
C ARG A 111 9.32 -6.74 23.76
N GLU A 112 10.55 -6.22 23.73
CA GLU A 112 10.79 -4.80 23.37
C GLU A 112 10.35 -4.49 21.93
N LEU A 113 10.71 -5.34 20.95
CA LEU A 113 10.35 -5.14 19.55
C LEU A 113 8.85 -5.33 19.30
N GLU A 114 8.22 -6.32 19.94
CA GLU A 114 6.78 -6.52 19.92
C GLU A 114 6.06 -5.31 20.52
N SER A 115 6.53 -4.79 21.65
CA SER A 115 5.96 -3.58 22.26
C SER A 115 6.12 -2.33 21.37
N VAL A 116 7.27 -2.18 20.69
CA VAL A 116 7.45 -1.07 19.72
C VAL A 116 6.51 -1.24 18.53
N ALA A 117 6.39 -2.45 17.97
CA ALA A 117 5.51 -2.71 16.84
C ALA A 117 4.03 -2.51 17.20
N GLU A 118 3.62 -2.91 18.41
CA GLU A 118 2.29 -2.69 18.95
C GLU A 118 2.00 -1.19 19.09
N LYS A 119 2.92 -0.40 19.67
CA LYS A 119 2.80 1.06 19.76
C LYS A 119 2.71 1.73 18.37
N ASP A 120 3.55 1.32 17.42
CA ASP A 120 3.51 1.83 16.05
C ASP A 120 2.17 1.50 15.36
N GLU A 121 1.62 0.31 15.63
CA GLU A 121 0.32 -0.10 15.10
C GLU A 121 -0.85 0.64 15.75
N GLU A 122 -0.80 0.86 17.06
CA GLU A 122 -1.76 1.69 17.79
C GLU A 122 -1.74 3.14 17.28
N GLU A 123 -0.55 3.73 17.10
CA GLU A 123 -0.42 5.09 16.59
C GLU A 123 -0.98 5.19 15.17
N ARG A 124 -0.63 4.24 14.28
CA ARG A 124 -1.17 4.16 12.92
C ARG A 124 -2.69 4.01 12.92
N ARG A 125 -3.24 3.19 13.81
CA ARG A 125 -4.70 3.02 13.97
C ARG A 125 -5.35 4.32 14.42
N ALA A 126 -4.78 4.99 15.41
CA ALA A 126 -5.28 6.28 15.89
C ALA A 126 -5.26 7.34 14.77
N TRP A 127 -4.22 7.37 13.94
CA TRP A 127 -4.18 8.23 12.75
C TRP A 127 -5.26 7.87 11.72
N HIS A 128 -5.49 6.58 11.45
CA HIS A 128 -6.57 6.16 10.54
C HIS A 128 -7.95 6.62 11.04
N GLU A 129 -8.23 6.54 12.33
CA GLU A 129 -9.49 7.02 12.91
C GLU A 129 -9.64 8.55 12.77
N ARG A 130 -8.57 9.31 13.02
CA ARG A 130 -8.58 10.77 12.81
C ARG A 130 -8.84 11.16 11.36
N VAL A 131 -8.19 10.48 10.42
CA VAL A 131 -8.41 10.69 8.98
C VAL A 131 -9.83 10.28 8.58
N THR A 132 -10.37 9.22 9.17
CA THR A 132 -11.75 8.77 8.95
C THR A 132 -12.75 9.83 9.41
N ALA A 133 -12.60 10.37 10.63
CA ALA A 133 -13.46 11.43 11.16
C ALA A 133 -13.42 12.69 10.27
N LEU A 134 -12.23 13.13 9.85
CA LEU A 134 -12.07 14.21 8.88
C LEU A 134 -12.75 13.87 7.54
N SER A 135 -12.67 12.62 7.10
CA SER A 135 -13.24 12.18 5.83
C SER A 135 -14.76 12.26 5.83
N GLU A 136 -15.41 11.99 6.96
CA GLU A 136 -16.85 12.18 7.15
C GLU A 136 -17.25 13.66 7.14
N GLU A 137 -16.43 14.52 7.73
CA GLU A 137 -16.65 15.98 7.67
C GLU A 137 -16.52 16.50 6.23
N LEU A 138 -15.48 16.07 5.50
CA LEU A 138 -15.30 16.39 4.09
C LEU A 138 -16.46 15.86 3.22
N ASP A 139 -16.98 14.66 3.50
CA ASP A 139 -18.12 14.09 2.76
C ASP A 139 -19.42 14.91 2.89
N ARG A 140 -19.55 15.71 3.96
CA ARG A 140 -20.66 16.66 4.15
C ARG A 140 -20.43 18.00 3.46
N LEU A 141 -19.17 18.42 3.35
CA LEU A 141 -18.79 19.73 2.77
C LEU A 141 -18.63 19.69 1.25
N LEU A 142 -18.22 18.55 0.69
CA LEU A 142 -18.00 18.42 -0.74
C LEU A 142 -19.34 18.20 -1.48
N SER A 143 -19.50 18.88 -2.60
CA SER A 143 -20.71 18.82 -3.42
C SER A 143 -20.71 17.57 -4.31
N GLY A 144 -21.88 16.94 -4.49
CA GLY A 144 -22.03 15.85 -5.47
C GLY A 144 -22.05 16.35 -6.92
N MET A 145 -22.20 17.66 -7.13
CA MET A 145 -22.22 18.30 -8.44
C MET A 145 -21.04 19.25 -8.59
N GLY A 146 -20.42 19.26 -9.77
CA GLY A 146 -19.34 20.18 -10.04
C GLY A 146 -18.60 19.89 -11.34
N ALA A 147 -17.65 20.76 -11.66
CA ALA A 147 -16.80 20.62 -12.83
C ALA A 147 -15.42 20.10 -12.43
N SER A 148 -14.81 19.31 -13.31
CA SER A 148 -13.45 18.83 -13.14
C SER A 148 -12.64 19.06 -14.42
N PRO A 149 -11.73 20.05 -14.45
CA PRO A 149 -10.82 20.25 -15.57
C PRO A 149 -9.98 19.00 -15.88
N TYR A 150 -9.78 18.14 -14.88
CA TYR A 150 -9.10 16.86 -15.06
C TYR A 150 -9.94 15.88 -15.89
N LEU A 151 -11.23 15.72 -15.56
CA LEU A 151 -12.13 14.81 -16.28
C LEU A 151 -12.36 15.29 -17.71
N ASP A 152 -12.56 16.59 -17.92
CA ASP A 152 -12.73 17.19 -19.24
C ASP A 152 -11.55 16.87 -20.16
N ARG A 153 -10.31 17.09 -19.67
CA ARG A 153 -9.09 16.76 -20.41
C ARG A 153 -8.94 15.25 -20.65
N LYS A 154 -9.38 14.42 -19.70
CA LYS A 154 -9.37 12.96 -19.84
C LYS A 154 -10.54 12.43 -20.68
N ARG A 155 -11.49 13.30 -21.07
CA ARG A 155 -12.69 12.97 -21.86
C ARG A 155 -13.51 11.84 -21.25
N VAL A 156 -13.62 11.84 -19.92
CA VAL A 156 -14.40 10.86 -19.15
C VAL A 156 -15.42 11.56 -18.25
N ARG A 157 -16.50 10.85 -17.92
CA ARG A 157 -17.54 11.32 -17.00
C ARG A 157 -17.15 11.10 -15.54
N GLY A 158 -17.75 11.90 -14.65
CA GLY A 158 -17.62 11.74 -13.21
C GLY A 158 -18.75 10.88 -12.64
N PHE A 159 -18.38 9.77 -12.03
CA PHE A 159 -19.23 8.82 -11.32
C PHE A 159 -18.83 8.72 -9.83
N GLY A 160 -19.77 9.05 -8.94
CA GLY A 160 -19.59 8.96 -7.48
C GLY A 160 -18.49 9.87 -6.91
N LEU A 161 -18.17 10.95 -7.62
CA LEU A 161 -17.17 11.92 -7.22
C LEU A 161 -17.79 13.05 -6.41
N SER A 162 -16.95 13.71 -5.62
CA SER A 162 -17.32 14.94 -4.93
C SER A 162 -16.45 16.10 -5.40
N TYR A 163 -16.98 17.31 -5.37
CA TYR A 163 -16.37 18.50 -5.93
C TYR A 163 -16.26 19.59 -4.89
N LEU A 164 -15.13 20.26 -4.91
CA LEU A 164 -14.87 21.35 -4.01
C LEU A 164 -15.36 22.68 -4.61
N GLU A 165 -16.37 23.29 -3.98
CA GLU A 165 -16.98 24.55 -4.43
C GLU A 165 -16.20 25.78 -3.94
N SER A 166 -15.66 25.71 -2.72
CA SER A 166 -14.88 26.78 -2.07
C SER A 166 -13.54 26.27 -1.59
N ALA A 167 -12.54 27.15 -1.51
CA ALA A 167 -11.22 26.75 -1.05
C ALA A 167 -11.23 26.29 0.41
N LEU A 168 -10.42 25.28 0.73
CA LEU A 168 -10.20 24.82 2.09
C LEU A 168 -8.74 24.45 2.31
N LEU A 169 -8.34 24.38 3.57
CA LEU A 169 -7.02 23.99 4.03
C LEU A 169 -7.16 22.91 5.09
N ILE A 170 -6.43 21.81 4.92
CA ILE A 170 -6.29 20.77 5.93
C ILE A 170 -4.90 20.90 6.54
N ILE A 171 -4.82 20.98 7.87
CA ILE A 171 -3.57 21.07 8.62
C ILE A 171 -3.48 19.83 9.51
N THR A 172 -2.43 19.03 9.31
CA THR A 172 -2.10 17.86 10.13
C THR A 172 -0.99 18.26 11.09
N HIS A 173 -1.34 18.42 12.35
CA HIS A 173 -0.43 18.70 13.46
C HIS A 173 0.07 17.35 13.98
N ILE A 174 1.28 16.95 13.56
CA ILE A 174 1.82 15.59 13.69
C ILE A 174 2.13 15.29 15.15
N GLU A 175 2.88 16.17 15.82
CA GLU A 175 3.26 15.98 17.23
C GLU A 175 2.05 16.07 18.16
N GLU A 176 1.11 16.97 17.86
CA GLU A 176 -0.13 17.13 18.63
C GLU A 176 -1.15 16.00 18.35
N GLY A 177 -0.92 15.17 17.33
CA GLY A 177 -1.83 14.09 16.98
C GLY A 177 -3.23 14.57 16.60
N ARG A 178 -3.37 15.68 15.86
CA ARG A 178 -4.68 16.20 15.44
C ARG A 178 -4.70 16.68 13.99
N ILE A 179 -5.90 16.75 13.43
CA ILE A 179 -6.14 17.29 12.08
C ILE A 179 -7.17 18.41 12.18
N GLU A 180 -6.89 19.52 11.52
CA GLU A 180 -7.71 20.72 11.50
C GLU A 180 -8.17 21.00 10.07
N LEU A 181 -9.47 21.25 9.92
CA LEU A 181 -10.09 21.66 8.67
C LEU A 181 -10.45 23.15 8.74
N VAL A 182 -9.89 23.94 7.82
CA VAL A 182 -10.07 25.38 7.75
C VAL A 182 -10.74 25.75 6.44
N THR A 183 -11.97 26.26 6.50
CA THR A 183 -12.76 26.72 5.35
C THR A 183 -12.86 28.24 5.27
N GLU A 184 -12.60 28.95 6.37
CA GLU A 184 -12.64 30.41 6.43
C GLU A 184 -11.46 31.05 5.71
N ARG A 185 -11.73 31.86 4.68
CA ARG A 185 -10.70 32.53 3.87
C ARG A 185 -9.70 33.33 4.70
N ALA A 186 -10.16 34.04 5.74
CA ALA A 186 -9.31 34.84 6.60
C ALA A 186 -8.31 33.98 7.39
N LYS A 187 -8.71 32.80 7.88
CA LYS A 187 -7.84 31.85 8.58
C LYS A 187 -6.85 31.19 7.63
N ILE A 188 -7.30 30.84 6.42
CA ILE A 188 -6.41 30.31 5.36
C ILE A 188 -5.32 31.32 5.03
N SER A 189 -5.67 32.59 4.84
CA SER A 189 -4.68 33.66 4.57
C SER A 189 -3.66 33.77 5.69
N ARG A 190 -4.12 33.87 6.94
CA ARG A 190 -3.24 33.95 8.12
C ARG A 190 -2.27 32.78 8.22
N PHE A 191 -2.74 31.56 7.93
CA PHE A 191 -1.86 30.39 7.90
C PHE A 191 -0.74 30.53 6.85
N PHE A 192 -1.08 30.98 5.64
CA PHE A 192 -0.09 31.15 4.58
C PHE A 192 0.88 32.29 4.85
N ASP A 193 0.43 33.36 5.49
CA ASP A 193 1.29 34.47 5.93
C ASP A 193 2.31 33.98 6.97
N ALA A 194 1.86 33.25 7.99
CA ALA A 194 2.72 32.63 9.00
C ALA A 194 3.71 31.62 8.38
N ASN A 195 3.23 30.79 7.46
CA ASN A 195 4.07 29.83 6.75
C ASN A 195 5.15 30.51 5.89
N LYS A 196 4.83 31.63 5.23
CA LYS A 196 5.80 32.41 4.45
C LYS A 196 6.82 33.10 5.36
N ALA A 197 6.41 33.50 6.56
CA ALA A 197 7.28 34.05 7.59
C ALA A 197 8.14 33.00 8.33
N GLY A 198 8.04 31.71 7.96
CA GLY A 198 8.84 30.64 8.59
C GLY A 198 8.34 30.21 9.97
N GLN A 199 7.12 30.61 10.37
CA GLN A 199 6.55 30.32 11.69
C GLN A 199 5.86 28.95 11.78
N VAL A 200 5.74 28.24 10.65
CA VAL A 200 5.17 26.88 10.61
C VAL A 200 6.31 25.87 10.57
N ASP A 201 6.47 25.11 11.66
CA ASP A 201 7.42 24.01 11.68
C ASP A 201 6.97 22.90 10.71
N ARG A 202 7.81 22.63 9.71
CA ARG A 202 7.55 21.62 8.67
C ARG A 202 7.87 20.20 9.13
N ALA A 203 8.57 20.01 10.25
CA ALA A 203 8.75 18.70 10.87
C ALA A 203 7.49 18.29 11.63
N ALA A 204 6.92 19.19 12.44
CA ALA A 204 5.70 18.94 13.19
C ALA A 204 4.39 19.15 12.39
N THR A 205 4.41 19.87 11.25
CA THR A 205 3.18 20.22 10.52
C THR A 205 3.22 19.81 9.05
N SER A 206 2.17 19.11 8.61
CA SER A 206 1.86 18.93 7.19
C SER A 206 0.56 19.64 6.85
N PHE A 207 0.42 20.19 5.65
CA PHE A 207 -0.82 20.81 5.23
C PHE A 207 -1.15 20.57 3.77
N LYS A 208 -2.44 20.67 3.45
CA LYS A 208 -2.97 20.50 2.10
C LYS A 208 -4.02 21.57 1.82
N TYR A 209 -3.65 22.49 0.95
CA TYR A 209 -4.58 23.47 0.41
C TYR A 209 -5.27 22.91 -0.83
N MET A 210 -6.58 23.14 -0.92
CA MET A 210 -7.40 22.77 -2.06
C MET A 210 -8.22 23.97 -2.49
N LYS A 211 -8.25 24.21 -3.80
CA LYS A 211 -8.99 25.31 -4.41
C LYS A 211 -10.20 24.78 -5.18
N ARG A 212 -11.12 25.67 -5.53
CA ARG A 212 -12.26 25.36 -6.42
C ARG A 212 -11.79 24.61 -7.67
N GLY A 213 -12.55 23.58 -8.06
CA GLY A 213 -12.21 22.68 -9.17
C GLY A 213 -11.30 21.52 -8.78
N THR A 214 -10.98 21.37 -7.49
CA THR A 214 -10.39 20.13 -6.97
C THR A 214 -11.49 19.07 -6.89
N THR A 215 -11.21 17.88 -7.41
CA THR A 215 -12.13 16.73 -7.40
C THR A 215 -11.70 15.75 -6.32
N GLY A 216 -12.63 15.38 -5.44
CA GLY A 216 -12.47 14.33 -4.43
C GLY A 216 -12.98 12.99 -4.93
N VAL A 217 -12.14 11.97 -4.80
CA VAL A 217 -12.48 10.56 -5.03
C VAL A 217 -12.48 9.88 -3.66
N PRO A 218 -13.65 9.45 -3.14
CA PRO A 218 -13.74 8.83 -1.82
C PRO A 218 -13.07 7.46 -1.82
N MET A 219 -12.33 7.15 -0.76
CA MET A 219 -11.71 5.84 -0.56
C MET A 219 -12.55 5.05 0.42
N ARG A 220 -13.21 4.01 -0.06
CA ARG A 220 -14.13 3.19 0.72
C ARG A 220 -13.61 1.77 0.89
N ASP A 221 -13.99 1.12 1.98
CA ASP A 221 -13.81 -0.31 2.10
C ASP A 221 -14.94 -1.08 1.40
N ALA A 222 -14.85 -2.41 1.42
CA ALA A 222 -15.88 -3.33 0.96
C ALA A 222 -17.25 -3.11 1.61
N ALA A 223 -17.30 -2.50 2.80
CA ALA A 223 -18.52 -2.17 3.48
C ALA A 223 -19.15 -0.84 3.07
N GLY A 224 -18.43 -0.02 2.30
CA GLY A 224 -18.85 1.32 1.89
C GLY A 224 -18.44 2.43 2.84
N LYS A 225 -17.78 2.11 3.96
CA LYS A 225 -17.29 3.12 4.92
C LYS A 225 -16.18 3.92 4.26
N ILE A 226 -16.26 5.26 4.34
CA ILE A 226 -15.20 6.14 3.87
C ILE A 226 -14.07 6.13 4.89
N TRP A 227 -12.84 5.90 4.45
CA TRP A 227 -11.64 5.92 5.30
C TRP A 227 -10.66 7.03 4.90
N GLY A 228 -10.87 7.66 3.74
CA GLY A 228 -9.96 8.64 3.18
C GLY A 228 -10.45 9.22 1.85
N TRP A 229 -9.62 10.08 1.27
CA TRP A 229 -9.88 10.73 0.00
C TRP A 229 -8.61 10.81 -0.85
N GLN A 230 -8.76 10.56 -2.16
CA GLN A 230 -7.82 11.05 -3.15
C GLN A 230 -8.35 12.37 -3.71
N PHE A 231 -7.49 13.39 -3.79
CA PHE A 231 -7.80 14.67 -4.39
C PHE A 231 -7.05 14.84 -5.70
N ILE A 232 -7.80 15.20 -6.74
CA ILE A 232 -7.30 15.49 -8.08
C ILE A 232 -7.42 16.99 -8.32
N TYR A 233 -6.27 17.64 -8.44
CA TYR A 233 -6.19 19.08 -8.68
C TYR A 233 -6.35 19.38 -10.19
N PRO A 234 -6.80 20.61 -10.56
CA PRO A 234 -6.90 21.00 -11.97
C PRO A 234 -5.60 20.76 -12.78
N GLY A 235 -4.45 21.00 -12.16
CA GLY A 235 -3.10 20.79 -12.72
C GLY A 235 -2.63 19.33 -12.77
N LYS A 236 -3.54 18.35 -12.80
CA LYS A 236 -3.31 16.89 -12.83
C LYS A 236 -2.69 16.27 -11.56
N LYS A 237 -2.10 17.05 -10.66
CA LYS A 237 -1.55 16.53 -9.41
C LYS A 237 -2.63 15.75 -8.65
N LYS A 238 -2.32 14.52 -8.25
CA LYS A 238 -3.18 13.68 -7.40
C LYS A 238 -2.50 13.52 -6.06
N THR A 239 -3.25 13.65 -4.98
CA THR A 239 -2.69 13.47 -3.63
C THR A 239 -3.69 12.82 -2.70
N PHE A 240 -3.21 12.16 -1.66
CA PHE A 240 -4.02 11.63 -0.57
C PHE A 240 -3.85 12.50 0.68
N LEU A 241 -4.74 12.33 1.66
CA LEU A 241 -4.51 12.88 3.00
C LEU A 241 -3.32 12.18 3.65
N LYS A 242 -2.56 12.91 4.47
CA LYS A 242 -1.45 12.32 5.22
C LYS A 242 -1.99 11.26 6.17
N PHE A 243 -1.26 10.16 6.33
CA PHE A 243 -1.67 9.01 7.14
C PHE A 243 -2.96 8.30 6.70
N SER A 244 -3.46 8.53 5.48
CA SER A 244 -4.59 7.75 4.96
C SER A 244 -4.23 6.27 4.87
N LYS A 245 -5.13 5.43 5.37
CA LYS A 245 -5.20 4.02 4.98
C LYS A 245 -5.40 3.95 3.46
N LYS A 246 -4.69 3.06 2.77
CA LYS A 246 -4.86 2.83 1.32
C LYS A 246 -5.20 1.39 0.99
N GLN A 247 -4.51 0.45 1.65
CA GLN A 247 -4.63 -0.97 1.34
C GLN A 247 -6.06 -1.48 1.50
N GLY A 248 -6.56 -2.14 0.46
CA GLY A 248 -7.92 -2.71 0.38
C GLY A 248 -9.04 -1.68 0.20
N LEU A 249 -8.72 -0.38 0.13
CA LEU A 249 -9.71 0.65 -0.13
C LEU A 249 -9.80 0.96 -1.62
N PHE A 250 -11.00 1.29 -2.09
CA PHE A 250 -11.29 1.58 -3.48
C PHE A 250 -12.40 2.63 -3.63
N HIS A 251 -12.51 3.18 -4.83
CA HIS A 251 -13.73 3.89 -5.25
C HIS A 251 -14.48 3.01 -6.25
N LEU A 252 -15.76 2.73 -6.00
CA LEU A 252 -16.56 1.90 -6.89
C LEU A 252 -17.43 2.78 -7.80
N ILE A 253 -17.15 2.73 -9.09
CA ILE A 253 -18.05 3.24 -10.13
C ILE A 253 -19.15 2.20 -10.31
N LYS A 254 -20.39 2.58 -9.96
CA LYS A 254 -21.57 1.72 -10.05
C LYS A 254 -22.26 1.85 -11.41
N PRO A 255 -23.01 0.83 -11.88
CA PRO A 255 -23.88 0.91 -13.05
C PRO A 255 -24.90 2.04 -12.97
N ALA A 256 -25.32 2.55 -14.13
CA ALA A 256 -26.38 3.55 -14.22
C ALA A 256 -27.72 2.99 -13.71
N GLY A 257 -28.50 3.79 -12.99
CA GLY A 257 -29.79 3.40 -12.42
C GLY A 257 -29.72 2.90 -10.97
N GLU A 258 -28.55 2.46 -10.49
CA GLU A 258 -28.30 2.38 -9.06
C GLU A 258 -27.98 3.79 -8.56
N ALA A 259 -28.85 4.37 -7.72
CA ALA A 259 -28.61 5.69 -7.16
C ALA A 259 -27.20 5.76 -6.55
N ALA A 260 -26.57 6.93 -6.66
CA ALA A 260 -25.38 7.31 -5.90
C ALA A 260 -25.69 7.44 -4.38
N SER A 261 -26.59 6.60 -3.85
CA SER A 261 -26.89 6.58 -2.44
C SER A 261 -25.64 6.15 -1.69
N LYS A 262 -25.34 6.90 -0.63
CA LYS A 262 -24.25 6.59 0.31
C LYS A 262 -24.54 5.32 1.12
N GLN A 263 -25.68 4.68 0.90
CA GLN A 263 -26.16 3.49 1.61
C GLN A 263 -26.00 2.24 0.75
N ARG A 264 -25.75 1.10 1.43
CA ARG A 264 -25.83 -0.23 0.83
C ARG A 264 -27.25 -0.46 0.29
N SER A 265 -27.38 -1.35 -0.69
CA SER A 265 -28.70 -1.89 -1.05
C SER A 265 -29.34 -2.51 0.20
N ALA A 266 -30.61 -2.17 0.46
CA ALA A 266 -31.39 -2.76 1.55
C ALA A 266 -31.51 -4.29 1.43
N ILE A 267 -31.34 -4.79 0.21
CA ILE A 267 -31.35 -6.22 -0.11
C ILE A 267 -29.88 -6.68 -0.10
N ALA A 268 -29.49 -7.38 0.98
CA ALA A 268 -28.18 -8.02 1.21
C ALA A 268 -27.01 -7.14 1.68
N GLY A 269 -27.19 -5.83 1.88
CA GLY A 269 -26.10 -5.01 2.40
C GLY A 269 -24.89 -4.92 1.44
N HIS A 270 -25.09 -5.16 0.15
CA HIS A 270 -24.06 -4.99 -0.87
C HIS A 270 -24.01 -3.56 -1.40
N LEU A 271 -22.88 -3.16 -2.00
CA LEU A 271 -22.77 -1.85 -2.65
C LEU A 271 -23.52 -1.80 -3.99
N ILE A 272 -23.71 -2.97 -4.62
CA ILE A 272 -24.41 -3.21 -5.88
C ILE A 272 -25.36 -4.39 -5.68
N SER A 273 -26.60 -4.30 -6.17
CA SER A 273 -27.60 -5.36 -6.03
C SER A 273 -28.58 -5.36 -7.22
N PRO A 274 -28.77 -6.49 -7.92
CA PRO A 274 -28.20 -7.82 -7.63
C PRO A 274 -26.69 -7.90 -7.83
N GLU A 275 -26.07 -9.01 -7.39
CA GLU A 275 -24.63 -9.23 -7.60
C GLU A 275 -24.31 -9.17 -9.11
N PRO A 276 -23.35 -8.33 -9.53
CA PRO A 276 -23.03 -8.16 -10.93
C PRO A 276 -22.29 -9.39 -11.48
N GLU A 277 -22.52 -9.74 -12.75
CA GLU A 277 -21.79 -10.85 -13.38
C GLU A 277 -20.28 -10.58 -13.50
N VAL A 278 -19.91 -9.32 -13.70
CA VAL A 278 -18.53 -8.86 -13.90
C VAL A 278 -18.27 -7.64 -13.03
N ILE A 279 -17.10 -7.62 -12.37
CA ILE A 279 -16.56 -6.43 -11.71
C ILE A 279 -15.16 -6.20 -12.23
N ALA A 280 -14.93 -5.04 -12.84
CA ALA A 280 -13.60 -4.64 -13.27
C ALA A 280 -12.84 -3.92 -12.14
N VAL A 281 -11.52 -4.00 -12.15
CA VAL A 281 -10.62 -3.27 -11.25
C VAL A 281 -9.57 -2.59 -12.09
N ALA A 282 -9.43 -1.27 -11.95
CA ALA A 282 -8.41 -0.49 -12.64
C ALA A 282 -7.61 0.35 -11.63
N GLU A 283 -6.37 0.71 -11.98
CA GLU A 283 -5.52 1.50 -11.10
C GLU A 283 -6.07 2.93 -10.90
N GLY A 284 -6.26 3.66 -12.00
CA GLY A 284 -6.62 5.07 -11.98
C GLY A 284 -8.09 5.33 -12.26
N TYR A 285 -8.60 6.44 -11.69
CA TYR A 285 -10.00 6.85 -11.90
C TYR A 285 -10.38 7.03 -13.37
N ALA A 286 -9.52 7.68 -14.18
CA ALA A 286 -9.85 7.94 -15.58
C ALA A 286 -9.95 6.64 -16.38
N THR A 287 -9.01 5.71 -16.19
CA THR A 287 -9.05 4.37 -16.79
C THR A 287 -10.33 3.63 -16.38
N ALA A 288 -10.66 3.64 -15.09
CA ALA A 288 -11.89 3.02 -14.59
C ALA A 288 -13.15 3.62 -15.21
N ALA A 289 -13.23 4.95 -15.31
CA ALA A 289 -14.35 5.66 -15.92
C ALA A 289 -14.48 5.34 -17.43
N SER A 290 -13.37 5.27 -18.16
CA SER A 290 -13.37 4.86 -19.58
C SER A 290 -13.90 3.43 -19.74
N ILE A 291 -13.43 2.47 -18.93
CA ILE A 291 -13.90 1.08 -18.95
C ILE A 291 -15.40 1.03 -18.64
N HIS A 292 -15.84 1.74 -17.61
CA HIS A 292 -17.24 1.81 -17.24
C HIS A 292 -18.10 2.37 -18.39
N GLN A 293 -17.65 3.44 -19.04
CA GLN A 293 -18.36 4.04 -20.16
C GLN A 293 -18.44 3.13 -21.39
N ALA A 294 -17.42 2.31 -21.63
CA ALA A 294 -17.38 1.40 -22.76
C ALA A 294 -18.20 0.11 -22.53
N THR A 295 -18.28 -0.35 -21.28
CA THR A 295 -18.83 -1.69 -20.96
C THR A 295 -20.13 -1.67 -20.16
N GLY A 296 -20.40 -0.57 -19.45
CA GLY A 296 -21.46 -0.50 -18.44
C GLY A 296 -21.16 -1.26 -17.13
N TRP A 297 -20.04 -1.99 -17.04
CA TRP A 297 -19.70 -2.80 -15.87
C TRP A 297 -19.35 -1.95 -14.66
N PRO A 298 -19.62 -2.41 -13.43
CA PRO A 298 -19.03 -1.82 -12.24
C PRO A 298 -17.50 -1.85 -12.30
N VAL A 299 -16.85 -0.76 -11.93
CA VAL A 299 -15.39 -0.65 -11.96
C VAL A 299 -14.84 -0.06 -10.65
N ALA A 300 -13.97 -0.81 -9.98
CA ALA A 300 -13.27 -0.35 -8.79
C ALA A 300 -11.95 0.34 -9.16
N VAL A 301 -11.72 1.52 -8.58
CA VAL A 301 -10.47 2.28 -8.66
C VAL A 301 -9.58 1.86 -7.49
N ALA A 302 -8.45 1.23 -7.79
CA ALA A 302 -7.48 0.75 -6.79
C ALA A 302 -6.49 1.83 -6.31
N PHE A 303 -6.43 2.97 -6.99
CA PHE A 303 -5.59 4.14 -6.71
C PHE A 303 -4.08 3.98 -6.95
N ASP A 304 -3.52 2.78 -6.82
CA ASP A 304 -2.15 2.44 -7.22
C ASP A 304 -2.01 0.94 -7.52
N ALA A 305 -1.01 0.56 -8.33
CA ALA A 305 -0.79 -0.84 -8.73
C ALA A 305 -0.58 -1.81 -7.55
N GLY A 306 0.01 -1.34 -6.44
CA GLY A 306 0.26 -2.17 -5.25
C GLY A 306 -1.04 -2.54 -4.50
N ASN A 307 -2.10 -1.77 -4.69
CA ASN A 307 -3.37 -1.99 -4.02
C ASN A 307 -4.34 -2.88 -4.83
N ILE A 308 -4.12 -3.06 -6.14
CA ILE A 308 -5.01 -3.85 -7.03
C ILE A 308 -5.33 -5.23 -6.45
N ALA A 309 -4.31 -5.98 -6.00
CA ALA A 309 -4.52 -7.32 -5.45
C ALA A 309 -5.36 -7.32 -4.15
N SER A 310 -5.22 -6.29 -3.31
CA SER A 310 -5.98 -6.17 -2.06
C SER A 310 -7.44 -5.81 -2.35
N VAL A 311 -7.68 -4.91 -3.31
CA VAL A 311 -9.02 -4.53 -3.76
C VAL A 311 -9.74 -5.70 -4.44
N ALA A 312 -9.05 -6.41 -5.34
CA ALA A 312 -9.61 -7.57 -6.02
C ALA A 312 -10.05 -8.67 -5.03
N GLN A 313 -9.23 -8.94 -4.00
CA GLN A 313 -9.58 -9.90 -2.94
C GLN A 313 -10.78 -9.43 -2.12
N ALA A 314 -10.82 -8.16 -1.73
CA ALA A 314 -11.94 -7.59 -1.00
C ALA A 314 -13.26 -7.70 -1.79
N LEU A 315 -13.23 -7.40 -3.09
CA LEU A 315 -14.40 -7.52 -3.96
C LEU A 315 -14.81 -8.98 -4.16
N LYS A 316 -13.87 -9.90 -4.37
CA LYS A 316 -14.18 -11.33 -4.52
C LYS A 316 -14.80 -11.93 -3.25
N GLY A 317 -14.43 -11.43 -2.08
CA GLY A 317 -15.04 -11.82 -0.81
C GLY A 317 -16.50 -11.36 -0.66
N VAL A 318 -16.85 -10.18 -1.19
CA VAL A 318 -18.23 -9.65 -1.16
C VAL A 318 -19.08 -10.22 -2.30
N TYR A 319 -18.47 -10.42 -3.46
CA TYR A 319 -19.14 -10.86 -4.69
C TYR A 319 -18.48 -12.16 -5.21
N PRO A 320 -18.77 -13.31 -4.57
CA PRO A 320 -18.13 -14.58 -4.90
C PRO A 320 -18.54 -15.13 -6.27
N GLY A 321 -19.73 -14.81 -6.77
CA GLY A 321 -20.24 -15.18 -8.09
C GLY A 321 -19.71 -14.28 -9.23
N SER A 322 -19.33 -13.04 -8.94
CA SER A 322 -18.75 -12.13 -9.93
C SER A 322 -17.42 -12.64 -10.50
N ARG A 323 -17.25 -12.46 -11.82
CA ARG A 323 -15.96 -12.56 -12.49
C ARG A 323 -15.18 -11.27 -12.25
N ILE A 324 -13.98 -11.39 -11.67
CA ILE A 324 -13.11 -10.23 -11.43
C ILE A 324 -12.20 -10.03 -12.64
N VAL A 325 -12.28 -8.86 -13.26
CA VAL A 325 -11.45 -8.47 -14.41
C VAL A 325 -10.48 -7.38 -13.98
N ILE A 326 -9.18 -7.65 -14.03
CA ILE A 326 -8.15 -6.69 -13.68
C ILE A 326 -7.69 -5.98 -14.96
N CYS A 327 -8.01 -4.70 -15.07
CA CYS A 327 -7.59 -3.86 -16.20
C CYS A 327 -6.32 -3.12 -15.81
N GLY A 328 -5.18 -3.63 -16.29
CA GLY A 328 -3.88 -2.99 -16.07
C GLY A 328 -3.53 -2.02 -17.18
N ASP A 329 -2.81 -0.95 -16.85
CA ASP A 329 -2.15 -0.11 -17.86
C ASP A 329 -0.96 -0.90 -18.45
N ASP A 330 -0.78 -0.83 -19.77
CA ASP A 330 0.34 -1.45 -20.49
C ASP A 330 1.43 -0.40 -20.74
N ASP A 331 2.12 0.01 -19.68
CA ASP A 331 3.20 1.01 -19.74
C ASP A 331 4.47 0.39 -20.33
N ARG A 332 4.44 0.10 -21.64
CA ARG A 332 5.50 -0.59 -22.40
C ARG A 332 6.87 0.09 -22.30
N GLU A 333 6.89 1.40 -22.06
CA GLU A 333 8.11 2.21 -21.93
C GLU A 333 8.75 2.13 -20.52
N THR A 334 8.06 1.55 -19.53
CA THR A 334 8.61 1.41 -18.16
C THR A 334 9.35 0.09 -18.00
N LYS A 335 10.64 0.14 -17.63
CA LYS A 335 11.46 -1.07 -17.38
C LYS A 335 10.75 -2.02 -16.40
N GLY A 336 10.45 -3.23 -16.86
CA GLY A 336 9.79 -4.28 -16.09
C GLY A 336 8.25 -4.26 -16.09
N ASN A 337 7.60 -3.29 -16.77
CA ASN A 337 6.14 -3.17 -16.92
C ASN A 337 5.37 -3.58 -15.65
N PRO A 338 5.53 -2.82 -14.54
CA PRO A 338 4.96 -3.19 -13.25
C PRO A 338 3.44 -3.23 -13.27
N GLY A 339 2.78 -2.44 -14.14
CA GLY A 339 1.33 -2.47 -14.36
C GLY A 339 0.86 -3.84 -14.81
N ARG A 340 1.46 -4.39 -15.88
CA ARG A 340 1.14 -5.72 -16.40
C ARG A 340 1.41 -6.84 -15.39
N THR A 341 2.58 -6.81 -14.76
CA THR A 341 3.00 -7.84 -13.80
C THR A 341 2.05 -7.90 -12.60
N LYS A 342 1.76 -6.75 -11.97
CA LYS A 342 0.87 -6.68 -10.80
C LYS A 342 -0.57 -7.02 -11.13
N ALA A 343 -1.07 -6.59 -12.29
CA ALA A 343 -2.41 -6.93 -12.75
C ALA A 343 -2.58 -8.44 -12.95
N THR A 344 -1.59 -9.08 -13.57
CA THR A 344 -1.57 -10.54 -13.79
C THR A 344 -1.49 -11.30 -12.48
N GLU A 345 -0.62 -10.89 -11.56
CA GLU A 345 -0.50 -11.50 -10.22
C GLU A 345 -1.80 -11.35 -9.42
N ALA A 346 -2.42 -10.16 -9.45
CA ALA A 346 -3.70 -9.89 -8.79
C ALA A 346 -4.81 -10.77 -9.35
N ALA A 347 -4.93 -10.90 -10.67
CA ALA A 347 -5.92 -11.76 -11.32
C ALA A 347 -5.75 -13.22 -10.89
N ARG A 348 -4.52 -13.74 -10.89
CA ARG A 348 -4.21 -15.11 -10.43
C ARG A 348 -4.67 -15.36 -9.00
N LYS A 349 -4.46 -14.40 -8.08
CA LYS A 349 -4.82 -14.53 -6.65
C LYS A 349 -6.32 -14.68 -6.41
N VAL A 350 -7.16 -14.20 -7.32
CA VAL A 350 -8.63 -14.19 -7.14
C VAL A 350 -9.37 -15.09 -8.14
N GLY A 351 -8.64 -15.87 -8.94
CA GLY A 351 -9.22 -16.64 -10.05
C GLY A 351 -9.89 -15.74 -11.11
N GLY A 352 -9.38 -14.52 -11.26
CA GLY A 352 -9.86 -13.53 -12.24
C GLY A 352 -9.05 -13.54 -13.53
N VAL A 353 -9.32 -12.56 -14.39
CA VAL A 353 -8.63 -12.38 -15.69
C VAL A 353 -7.95 -11.01 -15.72
N ALA A 354 -6.72 -10.95 -16.23
CA ALA A 354 -6.06 -9.67 -16.50
C ALA A 354 -6.24 -9.27 -17.98
N VAL A 355 -6.60 -8.02 -18.22
CA VAL A 355 -6.83 -7.45 -19.56
C VAL A 355 -5.98 -6.19 -19.70
N PHE A 356 -5.41 -6.00 -20.89
CA PHE A 356 -4.51 -4.90 -21.22
C PHE A 356 -4.97 -4.24 -22.51
N PRO A 357 -4.79 -2.92 -22.66
CA PRO A 357 -5.12 -2.23 -23.90
C PRO A 357 -4.22 -2.71 -25.04
N ASP A 358 -4.82 -2.88 -26.23
CA ASP A 358 -4.09 -3.07 -27.48
C ASP A 358 -4.14 -1.76 -28.28
N PHE A 359 -2.96 -1.19 -28.55
CA PHE A 359 -2.80 0.05 -29.31
C PHE A 359 -2.23 -0.17 -30.71
N SER A 360 -2.10 -1.43 -31.16
CA SER A 360 -1.48 -1.79 -32.45
C SER A 360 -2.14 -1.09 -33.66
N GLU A 361 -3.45 -0.82 -33.61
CA GLU A 361 -4.17 -0.12 -34.69
C GLU A 361 -4.02 1.42 -34.64
N VAL A 362 -3.70 2.00 -33.48
CA VAL A 362 -3.56 3.47 -33.32
C VAL A 362 -2.17 3.94 -33.77
N GLU A 363 -1.14 3.09 -33.63
CA GLU A 363 0.22 3.38 -34.10
C GLU A 363 0.33 3.42 -35.63
N GLN A 364 -0.57 2.76 -36.36
CA GLN A 364 -0.60 2.78 -37.84
C GLN A 364 -1.24 4.04 -38.44
N GLY A 365 -2.04 4.78 -37.66
CA GLY A 365 -2.75 5.98 -38.11
C GLY A 365 -2.04 7.31 -37.80
N ALA A 366 -0.87 7.29 -37.16
CA ALA A 366 -0.11 8.49 -36.80
C ALA A 366 0.91 8.94 -37.86
N VAL A 367 0.89 8.31 -39.04
CA VAL A 367 1.70 8.69 -40.21
C VAL A 367 0.77 9.11 -41.34
N THR A 368 0.23 10.33 -41.28
CA THR A 368 -0.20 11.12 -42.45
C THR A 368 -0.26 12.59 -42.08
#